data_AF-A0A1I7U445-F1
#
_entry.id   AF-A0A1I7U445-F1
#
_cell.length_a   1.000
_cell.length_b   1.000
_cell.length_c   1.000
_cell.angle_alpha   90.00
_cell.angle_beta   90.00
_cell.angle_gamma   90.00
#
_symmetry.space_group_name_H-M   'P 1'
#
loop_
_entity.id
_entity.type
_entity.pdbx_description
1 polymer ?
#
loop_
_entity_poly.entity_id
_entity_poly.type
_entity_poly.pdbx_seq_one_letter_code
_entity_poly.pdbx_strand_id
1 'polypeptide(L)'
;MKEPFSKRFEIIQNEIIDKRKAAFKTGRIRQDRQIMSVRRKDFYSLEATGKLFEPKFVKHVGHEIDGLIFQPKYRPYETGRCDKVLKWKPPSHNSVDFLLKVEKTCREGMLPEWTGYLFVQNKREPFGTMKATNTLKQYNNKIIECTLSVNERGQAMGWKFMRERTDKSLPNGLRTAENVYDTMMNPVTKRNLLEFIQHALRVLHRKRQAMEAQQQAKRQKL
;
A
#
# COMPACT_ATOMS: atom_id res chain seq x y z
N MET A 1 -23.28 -5.26 -4.16
CA MET A 1 -24.03 -4.73 -2.99
C MET A 1 -24.33 -3.27 -3.27
N LYS A 2 -25.61 -2.84 -3.25
CA LYS A 2 -26.03 -1.53 -3.76
C LYS A 2 -25.68 -0.34 -2.85
N GLU A 3 -25.53 -0.59 -1.55
CA GLU A 3 -25.37 0.48 -0.57
C GLU A 3 -23.98 1.13 -0.60
N PRO A 4 -23.89 2.46 -0.41
CA PRO A 4 -22.63 3.18 -0.38
C PRO A 4 -21.78 2.78 0.83
N PHE A 5 -20.47 2.99 0.75
CA PHE A 5 -19.55 2.71 1.85
C PHE A 5 -19.99 3.34 3.18
N SER A 6 -20.47 4.59 3.20
CA SER A 6 -20.95 5.23 4.42
C SER A 6 -22.03 4.45 5.16
N LYS A 7 -23.02 3.93 4.42
CA LYS A 7 -24.13 3.16 5.01
C LYS A 7 -23.67 1.76 5.43
N ARG A 8 -22.80 1.12 4.64
CA ARG A 8 -22.20 -0.16 5.02
C ARG A 8 -21.36 -0.04 6.31
N PHE A 9 -20.63 1.06 6.44
CA PHE A 9 -19.80 1.36 7.60
C PHE A 9 -20.63 1.57 8.88
N GLU A 10 -21.78 2.22 8.75
CA GLU A 10 -22.77 2.38 9.82
C GLU A 10 -23.44 1.05 10.19
N ILE A 11 -23.87 0.26 9.21
CA ILE A 11 -24.46 -1.07 9.43
C ILE A 11 -23.50 -1.96 10.21
N ILE A 12 -22.21 -2.01 9.83
CA ILE A 12 -21.20 -2.80 10.57
C ILE A 12 -21.08 -2.32 12.02
N GLN A 13 -21.12 -1.01 12.25
CA GLN A 13 -21.04 -0.44 13.59
C GLN A 13 -22.25 -0.86 14.44
N ASN A 14 -23.46 -0.63 13.94
CA ASN A 14 -24.69 -0.84 14.68
C ASN A 14 -25.01 -2.34 14.84
N GLU A 15 -24.98 -3.08 13.73
CA GLU A 15 -25.47 -4.47 13.67
C GLU A 15 -24.45 -5.49 14.20
N ILE A 16 -23.16 -5.20 14.11
CA ILE A 16 -22.10 -6.14 14.53
C ILE A 16 -21.43 -5.66 15.81
N ILE A 17 -20.85 -4.46 15.80
CA ILE A 17 -20.00 -4.02 16.90
C ILE A 17 -20.83 -3.70 18.14
N ASP A 18 -21.88 -2.89 18.00
CA ASP A 18 -22.64 -2.42 19.16
C ASP A 18 -23.54 -3.51 19.75
N LYS A 19 -24.14 -4.37 18.90
CA LYS A 19 -24.83 -5.58 19.37
C LYS A 19 -23.91 -6.52 20.13
N ARG A 20 -22.66 -6.74 19.67
CA ARG A 20 -21.68 -7.55 20.39
C ARG A 20 -21.29 -6.91 21.73
N LYS A 21 -21.02 -5.59 21.75
CA LYS A 21 -20.74 -4.86 22.99
C LYS A 21 -21.88 -4.98 23.99
N ALA A 22 -23.13 -4.86 23.55
CA ALA A 22 -24.30 -5.06 24.40
C ALA A 22 -24.37 -6.50 24.93
N ALA A 23 -24.13 -7.49 24.07
CA ALA A 23 -24.11 -8.90 24.46
C ALA A 23 -23.02 -9.20 25.50
N PHE A 24 -21.82 -8.61 25.37
CA PHE A 24 -20.75 -8.69 26.37
C PHE A 24 -21.19 -8.09 27.72
N LYS A 25 -21.81 -6.90 27.71
CA LYS A 25 -22.33 -6.26 28.93
C LYS A 25 -23.39 -7.11 29.63
N THR A 26 -24.25 -7.78 28.86
CA THR A 26 -25.28 -8.68 29.40
C THR A 26 -24.78 -10.08 29.77
N GLY A 27 -23.50 -10.40 29.55
CA GLY A 27 -22.94 -11.73 29.82
C GLY A 27 -23.34 -12.84 28.83
N ARG A 28 -24.17 -12.55 27.83
CA ARG A 28 -24.56 -13.51 26.77
C ARG A 28 -23.36 -14.00 25.96
N ILE A 29 -22.36 -13.14 25.78
CA ILE A 29 -21.09 -13.50 25.18
C ILE A 29 -20.01 -13.21 26.21
N ARG A 30 -19.09 -14.15 26.42
CA ARG A 30 -17.92 -13.94 27.26
C ARG A 30 -16.68 -13.71 26.41
N GLN A 31 -15.87 -12.72 26.79
CA GLN A 31 -14.70 -12.29 26.02
C GLN A 31 -13.57 -13.32 26.07
N ASP A 32 -13.39 -14.01 27.20
CA ASP A 32 -12.42 -15.09 27.43
C ASP A 32 -12.62 -16.29 26.49
N ARG A 33 -13.88 -16.55 26.10
CA ARG A 33 -14.24 -17.65 25.20
C ARG A 33 -14.14 -17.31 23.72
N GLN A 34 -13.75 -16.09 23.36
CA GLN A 34 -13.60 -15.71 21.96
C GLN A 34 -12.22 -16.12 21.45
N ILE A 35 -12.18 -16.81 20.30
CA ILE A 35 -10.94 -17.19 19.61
C ILE A 35 -10.13 -15.95 19.19
N MET A 36 -10.82 -14.83 18.93
CA MET A 36 -10.21 -13.58 18.51
C MET A 36 -11.02 -12.34 18.91
N SER A 37 -10.34 -11.20 18.94
CA SER A 37 -11.00 -9.90 19.08
C SER A 37 -11.61 -9.45 17.76
N VAL A 38 -12.85 -8.95 17.82
CA VAL A 38 -13.54 -8.37 16.66
C VAL A 38 -13.64 -6.87 16.86
N ARG A 39 -13.00 -6.11 15.96
CA ARG A 39 -13.02 -4.65 15.95
C ARG A 39 -13.27 -4.16 14.53
N ARG A 40 -13.98 -3.05 14.40
CA ARG A 40 -14.11 -2.36 13.12
C ARG A 40 -12.90 -1.46 12.92
N LYS A 41 -12.34 -1.45 11.70
CA LYS A 41 -11.26 -0.54 11.33
C LYS A 41 -11.84 0.86 11.10
N ASP A 42 -11.33 1.84 11.83
CA ASP A 42 -11.79 3.22 11.69
C ASP A 42 -11.28 3.87 10.41
N PHE A 43 -12.12 4.71 9.82
CA PHE A 43 -11.81 5.54 8.66
C PHE A 43 -11.91 7.00 9.07
N TYR A 44 -10.98 7.80 8.57
CA TYR A 44 -10.92 9.23 8.85
C TYR A 44 -11.18 10.02 7.56
N SER A 45 -11.53 11.29 7.72
CA SER A 45 -11.72 12.19 6.60
C SER A 45 -10.38 12.50 5.91
N LEU A 46 -10.44 12.99 4.67
CA LEU A 46 -9.25 13.36 3.92
C LEU A 46 -8.44 14.46 4.62
N GLU A 47 -9.08 15.37 5.37
CA GLU A 47 -8.37 16.41 6.14
C GLU A 47 -7.46 15.81 7.23
N ALA A 48 -7.82 14.65 7.77
CA ALA A 48 -7.05 14.00 8.82
C ALA A 48 -5.79 13.29 8.30
N THR A 49 -5.59 13.20 6.98
CA THR A 49 -4.47 12.43 6.39
C THR A 49 -3.11 12.86 6.94
N GLY A 50 -2.88 14.16 7.13
CA GLY A 50 -1.65 14.67 7.75
C GLY A 50 -1.44 14.16 9.18
N LYS A 51 -2.51 14.15 9.97
CA LYS A 51 -2.51 13.71 11.37
C LYS A 51 -2.22 12.23 11.53
N LEU A 52 -2.58 11.41 10.54
CA LEU A 52 -2.28 9.97 10.57
C LEU A 52 -0.77 9.67 10.54
N PHE A 53 0.05 10.62 10.08
CA PHE A 53 1.51 10.50 10.09
C PHE A 53 2.17 11.17 11.29
N GLU A 54 1.41 11.79 12.20
CA GLU A 54 1.98 12.44 13.37
C GLU A 54 2.41 11.38 14.40
N PRO A 55 3.53 11.60 15.14
CA PRO A 55 4.01 10.65 16.14
C PRO A 55 2.96 10.29 17.18
N LYS A 56 2.07 11.24 17.52
CA LYS A 56 0.95 10.99 18.42
C LYS A 56 0.07 9.87 17.92
N PHE A 57 -0.31 9.86 16.65
CA PHE A 57 -1.15 8.81 16.08
C PHE A 57 -0.39 7.49 15.95
N VAL A 58 0.84 7.53 15.41
CA VAL A 58 1.68 6.33 15.21
C VAL A 58 1.90 5.57 16.52
N LYS A 59 2.13 6.27 17.65
CA LYS A 59 2.29 5.63 18.97
C LYS A 59 1.04 4.90 19.46
N HIS A 60 -0.16 5.30 19.04
CA HIS A 60 -1.41 4.62 19.40
C HIS A 60 -1.67 3.39 18.53
N VAL A 61 -1.04 3.32 17.36
CA VAL A 61 -1.14 2.18 16.46
C VAL A 61 -0.07 1.17 16.89
N GLY A 62 -0.49 0.02 17.44
CA GLY A 62 0.44 -1.03 17.89
C GLY A 62 1.19 -1.77 16.77
N HIS A 63 1.24 -1.21 15.56
CA HIS A 63 1.94 -1.74 14.40
C HIS A 63 2.47 -0.60 13.53
N GLU A 64 3.52 -0.89 12.76
CA GLU A 64 4.08 0.05 11.80
C GLU A 64 3.07 0.40 10.69
N ILE A 65 3.05 1.68 10.28
CA ILE A 65 2.15 2.16 9.23
C ILE A 65 2.79 1.89 7.86
N ASP A 66 2.42 0.76 7.24
CA ASP A 66 2.81 0.36 5.88
C ASP A 66 1.95 1.04 4.78
N GLY A 67 1.57 2.30 5.01
CA GLY A 67 0.82 3.13 4.06
C GLY A 67 -0.64 3.39 4.41
N LEU A 68 -1.39 3.86 3.40
CA LEU A 68 -2.77 4.35 3.52
C LEU A 68 -3.69 3.71 2.48
N ILE A 69 -4.95 3.52 2.85
CA ILE A 69 -6.02 3.09 1.94
C ILE A 69 -7.04 4.22 1.82
N PHE A 70 -7.30 4.65 0.59
CA PHE A 70 -8.32 5.64 0.27
C PHE A 70 -9.56 4.94 -0.27
N GLN A 71 -10.63 4.98 0.52
CA GLN A 71 -11.91 4.37 0.22
C GLN A 71 -12.93 5.44 -0.20
N PRO A 72 -13.51 5.36 -1.41
CA PRO A 72 -14.61 6.25 -1.80
C PRO A 72 -15.82 6.09 -0.88
N LYS A 73 -16.27 7.20 -0.28
CA LYS A 73 -17.34 7.22 0.73
C LYS A 73 -18.73 6.91 0.17
N TYR A 74 -19.05 7.42 -1.01
CA TYR A 74 -20.41 7.38 -1.58
C TYR A 74 -20.58 6.36 -2.71
N ARG A 75 -19.61 5.46 -2.91
CA ARG A 75 -19.67 4.42 -3.94
C ARG A 75 -20.21 3.09 -3.40
N PRO A 76 -20.97 2.33 -4.21
CA PRO A 76 -21.32 0.95 -3.90
C PRO A 76 -20.08 0.05 -3.88
N TYR A 77 -20.23 -1.16 -3.35
CA TYR A 77 -19.18 -2.16 -3.37
C TYR A 77 -19.13 -2.90 -4.71
N GLU A 78 -17.93 -3.00 -5.27
CA GLU A 78 -17.60 -3.72 -6.49
C GLU A 78 -16.73 -4.94 -6.14
N THR A 79 -17.04 -6.09 -6.74
CA THR A 79 -16.24 -7.32 -6.58
C THR A 79 -15.07 -7.33 -7.55
N GLY A 80 -13.93 -7.88 -7.14
CA GLY A 80 -12.73 -7.98 -7.98
C GLY A 80 -11.86 -6.73 -7.96
N ARG A 81 -11.22 -6.41 -9.08
CA ARG A 81 -10.34 -5.25 -9.21
C ARG A 81 -11.16 -3.96 -9.19
N CYS A 82 -10.88 -3.08 -8.23
CA CYS A 82 -11.51 -1.76 -8.15
C CYS A 82 -10.45 -0.66 -8.24
N ASP A 83 -10.38 0.04 -9.36
CA ASP A 83 -9.43 1.14 -9.59
C ASP A 83 -9.78 2.42 -8.80
N LYS A 84 -10.88 2.40 -8.03
CA LYS A 84 -11.32 3.53 -7.21
C LYS A 84 -10.87 3.43 -5.75
N VAL A 85 -10.52 2.23 -5.28
CA VAL A 85 -9.90 2.03 -3.97
C VAL A 85 -8.40 2.15 -4.17
N LEU A 86 -7.81 3.21 -3.62
CA LEU A 86 -6.40 3.49 -3.81
C LEU A 86 -5.61 3.01 -2.59
N LYS A 87 -4.47 2.39 -2.85
CA LYS A 87 -3.46 2.09 -1.84
C LYS A 87 -2.26 2.97 -2.10
N TRP A 88 -1.84 3.71 -1.08
CA TRP A 88 -0.58 4.43 -1.09
C TRP A 88 0.37 3.72 -0.13
N LYS A 89 1.60 3.46 -0.58
CA LYS A 89 2.68 2.94 0.26
C LYS A 89 3.85 3.92 0.24
N PRO A 90 4.60 4.06 1.34
CA PRO A 90 5.86 4.77 1.30
C PRO A 90 6.78 4.14 0.24
N PRO A 91 7.52 4.94 -0.55
CA PRO A 91 8.41 4.41 -1.58
C PRO A 91 9.42 3.38 -1.05
N SER A 92 9.85 3.54 0.20
CA SER A 92 10.75 2.61 0.90
C SER A 92 10.17 1.22 1.15
N HIS A 93 8.84 1.06 1.08
CA HIS A 93 8.14 -0.20 1.35
C HIS A 93 7.72 -0.94 0.07
N ASN A 94 8.04 -0.38 -1.10
CA ASN A 94 7.81 -1.07 -2.35
C ASN A 94 8.91 -2.11 -2.57
N SER A 95 8.50 -3.31 -2.97
CA SER A 95 9.41 -4.44 -3.21
C SER A 95 8.82 -5.38 -4.26
N VAL A 96 9.71 -6.10 -4.94
CA VAL A 96 9.36 -7.14 -5.91
C VAL A 96 10.00 -8.45 -5.45
N ASP A 97 9.25 -9.55 -5.53
CA ASP A 97 9.77 -10.87 -5.27
C ASP A 97 10.34 -11.48 -6.55
N PHE A 98 11.63 -11.80 -6.54
CA PHE A 98 12.35 -12.37 -7.66
C PHE A 98 12.84 -13.78 -7.35
N LEU A 99 13.00 -14.60 -8.39
CA LEU A 99 13.84 -15.78 -8.33
C LEU A 99 15.28 -15.34 -8.58
N LEU A 100 16.15 -15.57 -7.60
CA LEU A 100 17.57 -15.25 -7.72
C LEU A 100 18.32 -16.42 -8.36
N LYS A 101 19.09 -16.16 -9.41
CA LYS A 101 20.14 -17.07 -9.91
C LYS A 101 21.48 -16.39 -9.86
N VAL A 102 22.45 -17.01 -9.21
CA VAL A 102 23.80 -16.48 -9.08
C VAL A 102 24.73 -17.22 -10.02
N GLU A 103 25.41 -16.47 -10.88
CA GLU A 103 26.38 -17.03 -11.82
C GLU A 103 27.73 -16.32 -11.69
N LYS A 104 28.80 -17.07 -12.00
CA LYS A 104 30.17 -16.57 -11.99
C LYS A 104 30.56 -16.22 -13.41
N THR A 105 30.90 -14.95 -13.64
CA THR A 105 31.43 -14.50 -14.92
C THR A 105 32.96 -14.42 -14.81
N CYS A 106 33.66 -15.20 -15.64
CA CYS A 106 35.10 -15.13 -15.80
C CYS A 106 35.38 -14.62 -17.21
N ARG A 107 35.96 -13.42 -17.32
CA ARG A 107 36.44 -12.87 -18.59
C ARG A 107 37.96 -12.95 -18.61
N GLU A 108 38.52 -13.24 -19.78
CA GLU A 108 39.95 -13.39 -19.95
C GLU A 108 40.67 -12.07 -19.57
N GLY A 109 41.65 -12.17 -18.67
CA GLY A 109 42.36 -11.00 -18.11
C GLY A 109 41.61 -10.19 -17.05
N MET A 110 40.39 -10.56 -16.63
CA MET A 110 39.63 -9.86 -15.58
C MET A 110 39.41 -10.73 -14.33
N LEU A 111 39.25 -10.08 -13.18
CA LEU A 111 38.91 -10.77 -11.94
C LEU A 111 37.51 -11.41 -12.05
N PRO A 112 37.30 -12.62 -11.47
CA PRO A 112 36.00 -13.26 -11.47
C PRO A 112 34.94 -12.42 -10.74
N GLU A 113 33.84 -12.12 -11.44
CA GLU A 113 32.71 -11.39 -10.86
C GLU A 113 31.50 -12.31 -10.67
N TRP A 114 30.84 -12.15 -9.53
CA TRP A 114 29.61 -12.88 -9.21
C TRP A 114 28.41 -11.96 -9.42
N THR A 115 27.52 -12.35 -10.32
CA THR A 115 26.32 -11.60 -10.68
C THR A 115 25.08 -12.37 -10.28
N GLY A 116 24.17 -11.70 -9.58
CA GLY A 116 22.84 -12.20 -9.26
C GLY A 116 21.84 -11.72 -10.31
N TYR A 117 21.28 -12.64 -11.07
CA TYR A 117 20.21 -12.42 -12.04
C TYR A 117 18.85 -12.58 -11.36
N LEU A 118 17.98 -11.58 -11.54
CA LEU A 118 16.66 -11.52 -10.92
C LEU A 118 15.59 -11.87 -11.96
N PHE A 119 14.87 -12.96 -11.74
CA PHE A 119 13.83 -13.44 -12.66
C PHE A 119 12.42 -13.24 -12.12
N VAL A 120 11.49 -12.97 -13.04
CA VAL A 120 10.05 -12.83 -12.80
C VAL A 120 9.30 -13.87 -13.64
N GLN A 121 8.04 -14.14 -13.33
CA GLN A 121 7.24 -15.02 -14.19
C GLN A 121 6.92 -14.33 -15.53
N ASN A 122 6.71 -15.14 -16.57
CA ASN A 122 6.36 -14.68 -17.92
C ASN A 122 7.43 -13.84 -18.62
N LYS A 123 8.69 -13.91 -18.16
CA LYS A 123 9.87 -13.35 -18.85
C LYS A 123 11.01 -14.37 -18.79
N ARG A 124 11.58 -14.72 -19.95
CA ARG A 124 12.72 -15.66 -20.03
C ARG A 124 14.04 -14.99 -19.64
N GLU A 125 14.17 -13.72 -19.99
CA GLU A 125 15.35 -12.91 -19.67
C GLU A 125 15.26 -12.36 -18.23
N PRO A 126 16.42 -12.09 -17.61
CA PRO A 126 16.44 -11.43 -16.31
C PRO A 126 15.71 -10.09 -16.35
N PHE A 127 14.94 -9.82 -15.29
CA PHE A 127 14.30 -8.52 -15.07
C PHE A 127 15.33 -7.46 -14.67
N GLY A 128 16.35 -7.87 -13.92
CA GLY A 128 17.46 -7.02 -13.53
C GLY A 128 18.62 -7.84 -12.96
N THR A 129 19.69 -7.13 -12.62
CA THR A 129 20.90 -7.74 -12.04
C THR A 129 21.31 -7.02 -10.77
N MET A 130 22.01 -7.73 -9.89
CA MET A 130 22.66 -7.15 -8.72
C MET A 130 23.99 -7.84 -8.42
N LYS A 131 24.91 -7.13 -7.76
CA LYS A 131 26.19 -7.70 -7.35
C LYS A 131 25.96 -8.81 -6.31
N ALA A 132 26.46 -10.02 -6.57
CA ALA A 132 26.29 -11.13 -5.64
C ALA A 132 27.41 -11.13 -4.59
N THR A 133 27.13 -10.49 -3.46
CA THR A 133 27.95 -10.61 -2.24
C THR A 133 27.91 -12.05 -1.70
N ASN A 134 28.89 -12.43 -0.88
CA ASN A 134 28.91 -13.78 -0.28
C ASN A 134 27.63 -14.09 0.52
N THR A 135 27.03 -13.08 1.15
CA THR A 135 25.73 -13.19 1.83
C THR A 135 24.56 -13.47 0.88
N LEU A 136 24.63 -13.02 -0.38
CA LEU A 136 23.55 -13.23 -1.35
C LEU A 136 23.64 -14.64 -1.99
N LYS A 137 24.85 -15.20 -2.11
CA LYS A 137 25.10 -16.51 -2.74
C LYS A 137 24.31 -17.64 -2.11
N GLN A 138 24.06 -17.60 -0.80
CA GLN A 138 23.28 -18.63 -0.08
C GLN A 138 21.81 -18.69 -0.50
N TYR A 139 21.30 -17.64 -1.16
CA TYR A 139 19.92 -17.56 -1.65
C TYR A 139 19.81 -17.93 -3.14
N ASN A 140 20.85 -18.55 -3.73
CA ASN A 140 20.80 -19.01 -5.11
C ASN A 140 19.64 -20.01 -5.31
N ASN A 141 18.88 -19.84 -6.39
CA ASN A 141 17.65 -20.56 -6.71
C ASN A 141 16.50 -20.39 -5.71
N LYS A 142 16.55 -19.35 -4.86
CA LYS A 142 15.47 -19.02 -3.91
C LYS A 142 14.68 -17.78 -4.34
N ILE A 143 13.47 -17.66 -3.80
CA ILE A 143 12.68 -16.44 -3.94
C ILE A 143 13.13 -15.42 -2.89
N ILE A 144 13.52 -14.24 -3.37
CA ILE A 144 13.99 -13.14 -2.55
C ILE A 144 13.13 -11.91 -2.78
N GLU A 145 12.90 -11.14 -1.72
CA GLU A 145 12.27 -9.84 -1.81
C GLU A 145 13.35 -8.77 -1.98
N CYS A 146 13.22 -7.95 -3.02
CA CYS A 146 14.15 -6.87 -3.32
C CYS A 146 13.43 -5.54 -3.45
N THR A 147 14.09 -4.46 -3.04
CA THR A 147 13.65 -3.09 -3.29
C THR A 147 14.64 -2.40 -4.22
N LEU A 148 14.17 -1.41 -4.98
CA LEU A 148 15.02 -0.63 -5.87
C LEU A 148 15.60 0.56 -5.10
N SER A 149 16.94 0.69 -5.12
CA SER A 149 17.60 1.88 -4.58
C SER A 149 17.63 2.97 -5.66
N VAL A 150 17.06 4.13 -5.35
CA VAL A 150 16.97 5.29 -6.25
C VAL A 150 17.75 6.45 -5.62
N ASN A 151 18.58 7.14 -6.40
CA ASN A 151 19.32 8.30 -5.90
C ASN A 151 18.43 9.56 -5.83
N GLU A 152 18.94 10.64 -5.22
CA GLU A 152 18.21 11.92 -5.11
C GLU A 152 17.83 12.55 -6.46
N ARG A 153 18.51 12.14 -7.55
CA ARG A 153 18.24 12.58 -8.92
C ARG A 153 17.22 11.70 -9.66
N GLY A 154 16.62 10.71 -8.98
CA GLY A 154 15.62 9.82 -9.57
C GLY A 154 16.18 8.70 -10.44
N GLN A 155 17.48 8.38 -10.34
CA GLN A 155 18.12 7.32 -11.13
C GLN A 155 18.25 6.03 -10.32
N ALA A 156 18.00 4.88 -10.97
CA ALA A 156 18.23 3.56 -10.40
C ALA A 156 19.71 3.38 -10.08
N MET A 157 20.04 3.09 -8.82
CA MET A 157 21.37 2.66 -8.42
C MET A 157 21.52 1.13 -8.46
N GLY A 158 20.40 0.40 -8.34
CA GLY A 158 20.38 -1.05 -8.39
C GLY A 158 19.41 -1.67 -7.38
N TRP A 159 19.26 -2.98 -7.47
CA TRP A 159 18.41 -3.75 -6.57
C TRP A 159 19.11 -4.01 -5.23
N LYS A 160 18.36 -3.89 -4.15
CA LYS A 160 18.78 -4.18 -2.79
C LYS A 160 17.98 -5.35 -2.23
N PHE A 161 18.68 -6.36 -1.74
CA PHE A 161 18.08 -7.50 -1.06
C PHE A 161 17.44 -7.05 0.27
N MET A 162 16.24 -7.53 0.54
CA MET A 162 15.52 -7.31 1.80
C MET A 162 15.51 -8.59 2.65
N ARG A 163 14.91 -9.66 2.13
CA ARG A 163 14.74 -10.94 2.84
C ARG A 163 14.46 -12.10 1.90
N GLU A 164 14.60 -13.32 2.40
CA GLU A 164 14.11 -14.55 1.75
C GLU A 164 12.58 -14.66 1.91
N ARG A 165 11.90 -15.14 0.85
CA ARG A 165 10.46 -15.42 0.83
C ARG A 165 10.22 -16.92 0.84
N THR A 166 10.36 -17.55 2.01
CA THR A 166 10.06 -18.98 2.19
C THR A 166 8.56 -19.29 2.06
N ASP A 167 7.71 -18.27 2.21
CA ASP A 167 6.25 -18.36 2.04
C ASP A 167 5.81 -18.43 0.57
N LYS A 168 6.73 -18.22 -0.39
CA LYS A 168 6.41 -18.16 -1.83
C LYS A 168 7.14 -19.23 -2.61
N SER A 169 6.38 -19.96 -3.41
CA SER A 169 6.93 -20.94 -4.36
C SER A 169 7.36 -20.32 -5.69
N LEU A 170 6.81 -19.16 -6.05
CA LEU A 170 7.05 -18.52 -7.35
C LEU A 170 7.32 -17.01 -7.20
N PRO A 171 8.13 -16.41 -8.10
CA PRO A 171 8.36 -14.97 -8.12
C PRO A 171 7.11 -14.20 -8.54
N ASN A 172 7.14 -12.86 -8.49
CA ASN A 172 6.02 -12.07 -9.02
C ASN A 172 5.90 -12.22 -10.55
N GLY A 173 4.69 -12.03 -11.07
CA GLY A 173 4.46 -11.97 -12.52
C GLY A 173 5.00 -10.67 -13.11
N LEU A 174 5.42 -10.71 -14.38
CA LEU A 174 6.00 -9.57 -15.11
C LEU A 174 5.23 -8.26 -14.90
N ARG A 175 3.92 -8.26 -15.18
CA ARG A 175 3.08 -7.06 -15.03
C ARG A 175 3.09 -6.50 -13.61
N THR A 176 3.15 -7.36 -12.59
CA THR A 176 3.23 -6.90 -11.20
C THR A 176 4.59 -6.28 -10.92
N ALA A 177 5.67 -6.89 -11.38
CA ALA A 177 7.01 -6.36 -11.23
C ALA A 177 7.19 -5.01 -11.94
N GLU A 178 6.68 -4.87 -13.17
CA GLU A 178 6.69 -3.61 -13.93
C GLU A 178 5.93 -2.50 -13.21
N ASN A 179 4.68 -2.76 -12.77
CA ASN A 179 3.89 -1.77 -12.04
C ASN A 179 4.58 -1.29 -10.75
N VAL A 180 5.24 -2.21 -10.03
CA VAL A 180 5.98 -1.87 -8.81
C VAL A 180 7.25 -1.09 -9.15
N TYR A 181 7.98 -1.50 -10.18
CA TYR A 181 9.16 -0.78 -10.68
C TYR A 181 8.82 0.65 -11.10
N ASP A 182 7.72 0.85 -11.83
CA ASP A 182 7.23 2.17 -12.23
C ASP A 182 6.91 3.05 -11.01
N THR A 183 6.34 2.45 -9.97
CA THR A 183 6.04 3.14 -8.70
C THR A 183 7.31 3.48 -7.93
N MET A 184 8.38 2.68 -8.04
CA MET A 184 9.68 2.98 -7.44
C MET A 184 10.41 4.10 -8.19
N MET A 185 10.29 4.14 -9.52
CA MET A 185 10.88 5.18 -10.37
C MET A 185 10.16 6.52 -10.28
N ASN A 186 8.83 6.48 -10.17
CA ASN A 186 7.97 7.65 -10.06
C ASN A 186 7.24 7.65 -8.71
N PRO A 187 7.95 7.79 -7.58
CA PRO A 187 7.37 7.64 -6.27
C PRO A 187 6.44 8.80 -5.93
N VAL A 188 5.20 8.48 -5.57
CA VAL A 188 4.33 9.44 -4.87
C VAL A 188 4.83 9.56 -3.44
N THR A 189 5.67 10.56 -3.16
CA THR A 189 6.21 10.77 -1.82
C THR A 189 5.13 11.20 -0.84
N LYS A 190 5.39 11.05 0.48
CA LYS A 190 4.50 11.57 1.53
C LYS A 190 4.21 13.06 1.33
N ARG A 191 5.23 13.84 0.96
CA ARG A 191 5.09 15.28 0.69
C ARG A 191 4.12 15.51 -0.48
N ASN A 192 4.34 14.85 -1.62
CA ASN A 192 3.47 15.02 -2.79
C ASN A 192 2.02 14.62 -2.49
N LEU A 193 1.82 13.53 -1.74
CA LEU A 193 0.50 13.09 -1.31
C LEU A 193 -0.22 14.16 -0.47
N LEU A 194 0.46 14.71 0.54
CA LEU A 194 -0.13 15.71 1.43
C LEU A 194 -0.42 17.03 0.70
N GLU A 195 0.51 17.50 -0.14
CA GLU A 195 0.31 18.69 -0.98
C GLU A 195 -0.88 18.52 -1.92
N PHE A 196 -0.99 17.36 -2.58
CA PHE A 196 -2.10 17.05 -3.47
C PHE A 196 -3.44 17.04 -2.72
N ILE A 197 -3.50 16.40 -1.56
CA ILE A 197 -4.72 16.34 -0.74
C ILE A 197 -5.12 17.75 -0.30
N GLN A 198 -4.18 18.56 0.19
CA GLN A 198 -4.46 19.94 0.59
C GLN A 198 -4.96 20.80 -0.58
N HIS A 199 -4.37 20.64 -1.77
CA HIS A 199 -4.86 21.31 -2.98
C HIS A 199 -6.29 20.85 -3.34
N ALA A 200 -6.54 19.55 -3.38
CA ALA A 200 -7.84 18.98 -3.69
C ALA A 200 -8.92 19.45 -2.71
N LEU A 201 -8.62 19.48 -1.42
CA LEU A 201 -9.54 19.98 -0.38
C LEU A 201 -9.90 21.45 -0.60
N ARG A 202 -8.92 22.30 -0.92
CA ARG A 202 -9.17 23.72 -1.24
C ARG A 202 -10.09 23.89 -2.46
N VAL A 203 -9.85 23.11 -3.52
CA VAL A 203 -10.70 23.14 -4.73
C VAL A 203 -12.12 22.68 -4.42
N LEU A 204 -12.27 21.59 -3.66
CA LEU A 204 -13.57 21.07 -3.26
C LEU A 204 -14.35 22.05 -2.38
N HIS A 205 -13.67 22.73 -1.46
CA HIS A 205 -14.28 23.75 -0.61
C HIS A 205 -14.84 24.92 -1.42
N ARG A 206 -14.04 25.46 -2.35
CA ARG A 206 -14.48 26.54 -3.27
C ARG A 206 -15.69 26.12 -4.12
N LYS A 207 -15.67 24.90 -4.66
CA LYS A 207 -16.81 24.35 -5.43
C LYS A 207 -18.07 24.25 -4.58
N ARG A 208 -17.94 23.82 -3.32
CA ARG A 208 -19.08 23.71 -2.41
C ARG A 208 -19.69 25.09 -2.11
N GLN A 209 -18.86 26.07 -1.78
CA GLN A 209 -19.31 27.46 -1.55
C GLN A 209 -20.02 28.05 -2.77
N ALA A 210 -19.49 27.83 -3.97
CA ALA A 210 -20.11 28.30 -5.21
C ALA A 210 -21.50 27.66 -5.45
N MET A 211 -21.64 26.36 -5.19
CA MET A 211 -22.94 25.67 -5.31
C MET A 211 -23.95 26.17 -4.27
N GLU A 212 -23.52 26.38 -3.03
CA GLU A 212 -24.35 26.91 -1.95
C GLU A 212 -24.85 28.32 -2.26
N ALA A 213 -23.95 29.20 -2.75
CA ALA A 213 -24.31 30.55 -3.18
C ALA A 213 -25.31 30.55 -4.35
N GLN A 214 -25.13 29.65 -5.33
CA GLN A 214 -26.08 29.49 -6.44
C GLN A 214 -27.45 28.98 -5.97
N GLN A 215 -27.50 28.05 -5.01
CA GLN A 215 -28.76 27.57 -4.45
C GLN A 215 -29.49 28.66 -3.64
N GLN A 216 -28.77 29.47 -2.87
CA GLN A 216 -29.34 30.60 -2.14
C GLN A 216 -29.89 31.66 -3.10
N ALA A 217 -29.15 32.02 -4.14
CA ALA A 217 -29.61 32.98 -5.16
C ALA A 217 -30.85 32.49 -5.92
N LYS A 218 -31.00 31.17 -6.13
CA LYS A 218 -32.22 30.59 -6.72
C LYS A 218 -33.42 30.62 -5.77
N ARG A 219 -33.19 30.42 -4.47
CA ARG A 219 -34.25 30.47 -3.45
C ARG A 219 -34.78 31.87 -3.16
N GLN A 220 -33.95 32.90 -3.36
CA GLN A 220 -34.36 34.31 -3.19
C GLN A 220 -35.10 34.90 -4.39
N LYS A 221 -35.16 34.16 -5.52
CA LYS A 221 -35.88 34.55 -6.75
C LYS A 221 -37.23 33.85 -6.91
N LEU A 222 -37.60 32.99 -5.97
CA LEU A 222 -38.90 32.33 -5.82
C LEU A 222 -39.64 33.02 -4.67
#